data_AF-U6H3W3-F1
#
_entry.id   AF-U6H3W3-F1
#
_cell.length_a   1.000
_cell.length_b   1.000
_cell.length_c   1.000
_cell.angle_alpha   90.00
_cell.angle_beta   90.00
_cell.angle_gamma   90.00
#
_symmetry.space_group_name_H-M   'P 1'
#
loop_
_entity.id
_entity.type
_entity.pdbx_description
1 polymer ?
#
loop_
_entity_poly.entity_id
_entity_poly.type
_entity_poly.pdbx_seq_one_letter_code
_entity_poly.pdbx_strand_id
1 'polypeptide(L)'
;MRQGKNAWGPACSKRVLSEVLSGGQLHAVELCMGDESGRRLLDFSKNNRGWSIVAMTINGARYSGQLAPEPVLRAICSATVNPLTNKYRAEECNDIVVDAHTEDAPWLRSMLDSRNFVFIFFMIIVICVGLSYLYYRYAKKQLTAGMQQRVQHEVQQQLQLYHRMEEAPGKPTIPERSPLV
;
A
#
# COMPACT_ATOMS: atom_id res chain seq x y z
N MET A 1 41.87 8.22 41.48
CA MET A 1 41.83 8.39 40.00
C MET A 1 40.43 8.04 39.51
N ARG A 2 39.80 8.86 38.63
CA ARG A 2 38.48 8.57 38.05
C ARG A 2 38.62 8.14 36.58
N GLN A 3 38.65 6.83 36.36
CA GLN A 3 38.40 6.12 35.09
C GLN A 3 37.90 4.71 35.47
N GLY A 4 37.01 4.03 34.73
CA GLY A 4 36.20 4.46 33.58
C GLY A 4 35.40 3.27 33.01
N LYS A 5 34.28 3.55 32.32
CA LYS A 5 33.34 2.59 31.68
C LYS A 5 32.52 1.70 32.62
N ASN A 6 31.19 1.86 32.56
CA ASN A 6 30.11 0.92 32.92
C ASN A 6 30.54 -0.34 33.70
N ALA A 7 30.66 -0.22 35.03
CA ALA A 7 31.13 -1.30 35.90
C ALA A 7 30.05 -2.37 36.16
N TRP A 8 29.60 -3.07 35.11
CA TRP A 8 28.71 -4.23 35.22
C TRP A 8 29.33 -5.29 36.16
N GLY A 9 28.55 -5.77 37.13
CA GLY A 9 29.01 -6.76 38.10
C GLY A 9 28.46 -6.51 39.52
N PRO A 10 28.92 -7.30 40.51
CA PRO A 10 28.36 -7.30 41.87
C PRO A 10 28.38 -5.94 42.58
N ALA A 11 29.36 -5.08 42.29
CA ALA A 11 29.45 -3.75 42.89
C ALA A 11 28.35 -2.80 42.37
N CYS A 12 28.01 -2.87 41.08
CA CYS A 12 26.93 -2.07 40.50
C CYS A 12 25.55 -2.60 40.94
N SER A 13 25.34 -3.93 40.92
CA SER A 13 24.07 -4.50 41.37
C SER A 13 23.80 -4.20 42.85
N LYS A 14 24.80 -4.32 43.73
CA LYS A 14 24.66 -3.92 45.15
C LYS A 14 24.32 -2.44 45.32
N ARG A 15 24.91 -1.55 44.50
CA ARG A 15 24.60 -0.12 44.55
C ARG A 15 23.15 0.15 44.14
N VAL A 16 22.69 -0.41 43.02
CA VAL A 16 21.29 -0.27 42.59
C VAL A 16 20.33 -0.83 43.63
N LEU A 17 20.63 -2.00 44.22
CA LEU A 17 19.84 -2.57 45.31
C LEU A 17 19.77 -1.63 46.53
N SER A 18 20.87 -0.95 46.88
CA SER A 18 20.88 0.01 48.00
C SER A 18 20.15 1.33 47.74
N GLU A 19 19.89 1.67 46.47
CA GLU A 19 19.08 2.85 46.10
C GLU A 19 17.57 2.54 46.08
N VAL A 20 17.18 1.26 45.97
CA VAL A 20 15.77 0.82 45.86
C VAL A 20 15.25 0.14 47.13
N LEU A 21 16.10 -0.52 47.91
CA LEU A 21 15.71 -1.34 49.07
C LEU A 21 16.11 -0.71 50.40
N SER A 22 15.22 -0.82 51.39
CA SER A 22 15.55 -0.50 52.78
C SER A 22 16.51 -1.53 53.40
N GLY A 23 17.25 -1.16 54.45
CA GLY A 23 18.33 -1.99 54.99
C GLY A 23 17.94 -3.42 55.39
N GLY A 24 16.73 -3.63 55.92
CA GLY A 24 16.22 -4.97 56.24
C GLY A 24 15.92 -5.83 55.00
N GLN A 25 15.44 -5.20 53.92
CA GLN A 25 15.21 -5.88 52.64
C GLN A 25 16.54 -6.22 51.95
N LEU A 26 17.53 -5.32 52.03
CA LEU A 26 18.87 -5.54 51.48
C LEU A 26 19.51 -6.81 52.08
N HIS A 27 19.44 -6.95 53.41
CA HIS A 27 19.98 -8.12 54.11
C HIS A 27 19.30 -9.43 53.70
N ALA A 28 17.96 -9.44 53.56
CA ALA A 28 17.21 -10.59 53.09
C ALA A 28 17.59 -11.00 51.65
N VAL A 29 17.88 -10.02 50.78
CA VAL A 29 18.37 -10.28 49.41
C VAL A 29 19.80 -10.82 49.43
N GLU A 30 20.69 -10.33 50.31
CA GLU A 30 22.05 -10.88 50.43
C GLU A 30 22.07 -12.33 50.94
N LEU A 31 21.20 -12.68 51.90
CA LEU A 31 20.98 -14.08 52.33
C LEU A 31 20.50 -14.94 51.15
N CYS A 32 19.45 -14.51 50.45
CA CYS A 32 18.90 -15.21 49.29
C CYS A 32 19.94 -15.45 48.18
N MET A 33 20.84 -14.49 47.92
CA MET A 33 21.94 -14.66 46.95
C MET A 33 23.01 -15.68 47.40
N GLY A 34 23.21 -15.85 48.71
CA GLY A 34 24.13 -16.84 49.26
C GLY A 34 23.56 -18.26 49.28
N ASP A 35 22.27 -18.37 49.59
CA ASP A 35 21.55 -19.63 49.82
C ASP A 35 21.33 -20.47 48.55
N GLU A 36 21.17 -21.78 48.76
CA GLU A 36 20.87 -22.73 47.68
C GLU A 36 19.51 -22.45 47.01
N SER A 37 18.56 -21.86 47.74
CA SER A 37 17.24 -21.46 47.25
C SER A 37 17.35 -20.43 46.11
N GLY A 38 18.15 -19.38 46.30
CA GLY A 38 18.41 -18.36 45.28
C GLY A 38 19.13 -18.91 44.05
N ARG A 39 20.06 -19.87 44.25
CA ARG A 39 20.71 -20.57 43.13
C ARG A 39 19.71 -21.37 42.30
N ARG A 40 18.83 -22.15 42.93
CA ARG A 40 17.77 -22.92 42.24
C ARG A 40 16.80 -21.99 41.49
N LEU A 41 16.43 -20.85 42.07
CA LEU A 41 15.63 -19.81 41.41
C LEU A 41 16.32 -19.21 40.18
N LEU A 42 17.62 -18.94 40.28
CA LEU A 42 18.43 -18.43 39.17
C LEU A 42 18.55 -19.46 38.04
N ASP A 43 18.78 -20.74 38.36
CA ASP A 43 18.93 -21.79 37.35
C ASP A 43 17.61 -22.15 36.67
N PHE A 44 16.49 -22.16 37.42
CA PHE A 44 15.14 -22.19 36.83
C PHE A 44 14.93 -21.02 35.86
N SER A 45 15.36 -19.80 36.24
CA SER A 45 15.21 -18.61 35.41
C SER A 45 16.05 -18.69 34.12
N LYS A 46 17.30 -19.20 34.20
CA LYS A 46 18.18 -19.42 33.04
C LYS A 46 17.63 -20.43 32.04
N ASN A 47 16.91 -21.45 32.53
CA ASN A 47 16.30 -22.49 31.69
C ASN A 47 15.10 -21.99 30.87
N ASN A 48 14.59 -20.78 31.14
CA ASN A 48 13.57 -20.17 30.32
C ASN A 48 14.15 -19.72 28.97
N ARG A 49 13.55 -20.15 27.85
CA ARG A 49 13.97 -19.77 26.48
C ARG A 49 13.96 -18.26 26.23
N GLY A 50 13.24 -17.48 27.05
CA GLY A 50 13.26 -16.02 27.03
C GLY A 50 14.50 -15.38 27.69
N TRP A 51 15.25 -16.11 28.52
CA TRP A 51 16.33 -15.57 29.33
C TRP A 51 17.53 -15.12 28.49
N SER A 52 18.10 -13.96 28.87
CA SER A 52 19.34 -13.40 28.35
C SER A 52 19.81 -12.34 29.35
N ILE A 53 21.13 -12.18 29.46
CA ILE A 53 21.75 -11.13 30.29
C ILE A 53 21.33 -9.72 29.80
N VAL A 54 21.05 -9.60 28.50
CA VAL A 54 20.68 -8.36 27.83
C VAL A 54 19.42 -8.64 27.00
N ALA A 55 18.27 -8.64 27.68
CA ALA A 55 16.95 -8.69 27.06
C ALA A 55 15.92 -7.97 27.94
N MET A 56 14.88 -7.48 27.29
CA MET A 56 13.75 -6.81 27.94
C MET A 56 12.45 -7.39 27.38
N THR A 57 11.43 -7.47 28.22
CA THR A 57 10.06 -7.76 27.83
C THR A 57 9.16 -6.57 28.15
N ILE A 58 8.26 -6.24 27.23
CA ILE A 58 7.26 -5.17 27.38
C ILE A 58 5.90 -5.85 27.18
N ASN A 59 5.03 -5.79 28.19
CA ASN A 59 3.73 -6.45 28.20
C ASN A 59 3.78 -7.95 27.80
N GLY A 60 4.83 -8.66 28.22
CA GLY A 60 5.07 -10.07 27.90
C GLY A 60 5.69 -10.34 26.53
N ALA A 61 5.71 -9.37 25.61
CA ALA A 61 6.41 -9.48 24.33
C ALA A 61 7.90 -9.21 24.49
N ARG A 62 8.77 -9.95 23.78
CA ARG A 62 10.22 -9.73 23.80
C ARG A 62 10.60 -8.53 22.95
N TYR A 63 11.29 -7.56 23.54
CA TYR A 63 11.88 -6.45 22.80
C TYR A 63 13.14 -6.92 22.05
N SER A 64 13.20 -6.62 20.75
CA SER A 64 14.29 -7.01 19.84
C SER A 64 15.17 -5.84 19.38
N GLY A 65 14.84 -4.60 19.79
CA GLY A 65 15.59 -3.40 19.44
C GLY A 65 16.86 -3.21 20.27
N GLN A 66 17.59 -2.13 19.97
CA GLN A 66 18.74 -1.71 20.78
C GLN A 66 18.27 -1.25 22.15
N LEU A 67 18.87 -1.73 23.24
CA LEU A 67 18.58 -1.29 24.61
C LEU A 67 19.24 0.07 24.94
N ALA A 68 19.15 1.03 24.02
CA ALA A 68 19.43 2.44 24.30
C ALA A 68 18.19 3.09 24.94
N PRO A 69 18.35 4.12 25.79
CA PRO A 69 17.24 4.68 26.56
C PRO A 69 16.07 5.17 25.71
N GLU A 70 16.36 5.92 24.64
CA GLU A 70 15.35 6.52 23.76
C GLU A 70 14.48 5.51 22.99
N PRO A 71 15.03 4.52 22.24
CA PRO A 71 14.20 3.54 21.54
C PRO A 71 13.49 2.56 22.48
N VAL A 72 14.00 2.33 23.69
CA VAL A 72 13.29 1.56 24.73
C VAL A 72 12.11 2.36 25.28
N LEU A 73 12.32 3.63 25.63
CA LEU A 73 11.29 4.51 26.18
C LEU A 73 10.16 4.73 25.16
N ARG A 74 10.51 4.96 23.88
CA ARG A 74 9.54 5.02 22.78
C ARG A 74 8.72 3.73 22.66
N ALA A 75 9.36 2.56 22.81
CA ALA A 75 8.67 1.27 22.75
C ALA A 75 7.72 1.04 23.94
N ILE A 76 8.12 1.42 25.16
CA ILE A 76 7.25 1.39 26.34
C ILE A 76 6.03 2.30 26.12
N CYS A 77 6.26 3.55 25.72
CA CYS A 77 5.20 4.52 25.45
C CYS A 77 4.23 4.05 24.34
N SER A 78 4.73 3.44 23.26
CA SER A 78 3.85 2.87 22.23
C SER A 78 3.06 1.64 22.69
N ALA A 79 3.58 0.89 23.67
CA ALA A 79 2.94 -0.34 24.16
C ALA A 79 1.88 -0.09 25.25
N THR A 80 1.81 1.11 25.82
CA THR A 80 0.80 1.50 26.83
C THR A 80 -0.41 2.24 26.24
N VAL A 81 -0.33 2.68 24.99
CA VAL A 81 -1.45 3.33 24.28
C VAL A 81 -2.55 2.34 23.94
N ASN A 82 -3.77 2.59 24.44
CA ASN A 82 -4.97 2.01 23.86
C ASN A 82 -5.39 2.81 22.61
N PRO A 83 -5.38 2.24 21.39
CA PRO A 83 -5.53 2.99 20.14
C PRO A 83 -6.92 3.61 19.93
N LEU A 84 -7.94 3.22 20.72
CA LEU A 84 -9.30 3.76 20.61
C LEU A 84 -9.64 4.79 21.69
N THR A 85 -8.84 4.88 22.75
CA THR A 85 -9.18 5.69 23.95
C THR A 85 -8.01 6.49 24.52
N ASN A 86 -6.78 6.28 24.04
CA ASN A 86 -5.52 6.78 24.61
C ASN A 86 -5.33 6.52 26.12
N LYS A 87 -6.18 5.66 26.70
CA LYS A 87 -6.16 5.31 28.12
C LYS A 87 -4.87 4.55 28.45
N TYR A 88 -4.33 4.82 29.64
CA TYR A 88 -3.09 4.26 30.20
C TYR A 88 -1.77 4.77 29.60
N ARG A 89 -1.81 5.71 28.65
CA ARG A 89 -0.64 6.49 28.24
C ARG A 89 -0.25 7.48 29.35
N ALA A 90 1.02 7.54 29.72
CA ALA A 90 1.56 8.53 30.65
C ALA A 90 1.74 9.89 29.95
N GLU A 91 1.66 11.01 30.66
CA GLU A 91 1.75 12.34 30.05
C GLU A 91 3.12 12.60 29.43
N GLU A 92 4.21 12.11 30.03
CA GLU A 92 5.57 12.24 29.49
C GLU A 92 5.75 11.50 28.14
N CYS A 93 4.91 10.51 27.85
CA CYS A 93 4.92 9.80 26.58
C CYS A 93 4.34 10.62 25.41
N ASN A 94 3.71 11.77 25.66
CA ASN A 94 3.19 12.63 24.60
C ASN A 94 4.32 13.29 23.80
N ASP A 95 5.38 13.73 24.47
CA ASP A 95 6.55 14.37 23.82
C ASP A 95 7.45 13.37 23.08
N ILE A 96 7.39 12.08 23.44
CA ILE A 96 8.30 11.02 22.98
C ILE A 96 7.76 10.24 21.78
N VAL A 97 6.43 10.11 21.71
CA VAL A 97 5.69 9.41 20.64
C VAL A 97 4.75 10.42 19.99
N VAL A 98 5.27 11.17 19.02
CA VAL A 98 4.40 11.98 18.14
C VAL A 98 3.52 11.00 17.35
N ASP A 99 2.21 11.06 17.59
CA ASP A 99 1.26 10.21 16.87
C ASP A 99 1.13 10.69 15.43
N ALA A 100 1.89 10.05 14.54
CA ALA A 100 1.79 10.21 13.09
C ALA A 100 0.40 9.83 12.52
N HIS A 101 -0.52 9.34 13.36
CA HIS A 101 -1.92 9.08 13.06
C HIS A 101 -2.89 10.18 13.55
N THR A 102 -2.43 11.15 14.35
CA THR A 102 -3.22 12.34 14.72
C THR A 102 -3.03 13.51 13.77
N GLU A 103 -1.93 13.56 13.02
CA GLU A 103 -1.83 14.42 11.85
C GLU A 103 -2.49 13.72 10.65
N ASP A 104 -3.64 14.25 10.20
CA ASP A 104 -4.20 14.01 8.88
C ASP A 104 -3.06 14.11 7.84
N ALA A 105 -2.61 12.97 7.31
CA ALA A 105 -1.49 12.85 6.39
C ALA A 105 -1.32 14.09 5.48
N PRO A 106 -0.36 15.00 5.75
CA PRO A 106 -0.33 16.31 5.08
C PRO A 106 -0.06 16.17 3.58
N TRP A 107 0.62 15.09 3.18
CA TRP A 107 0.80 14.69 1.79
C TRP A 107 -0.53 14.36 1.08
N LEU A 108 -1.53 13.81 1.79
CA LEU A 108 -2.87 13.52 1.25
C LEU A 108 -3.61 14.81 0.86
N ARG A 109 -3.54 15.84 1.73
CA ARG A 109 -4.07 17.19 1.42
C ARG A 109 -3.33 17.85 0.25
N SER A 110 -2.02 17.66 0.11
CA SER A 110 -1.26 18.20 -1.04
C SER A 110 -1.55 17.51 -2.38
N MET A 111 -2.01 16.26 -2.36
CA MET A 111 -2.27 15.48 -3.58
C MET A 111 -3.54 15.93 -4.32
N LEU A 112 -4.49 16.52 -3.58
CA LEU A 112 -5.74 17.09 -4.10
C LEU A 112 -5.64 18.61 -4.35
N ASP A 113 -4.53 19.09 -4.94
CA ASP A 113 -4.52 20.42 -5.57
C ASP A 113 -5.61 20.43 -6.66
N SER A 114 -6.68 21.20 -6.43
CA SER A 114 -7.87 21.24 -7.30
C SER A 114 -7.51 21.57 -8.74
N ARG A 115 -6.45 22.33 -8.95
CA ARG A 115 -5.87 22.65 -10.25
C ARG A 115 -5.35 21.40 -10.97
N ASN A 116 -4.63 20.51 -10.28
CA ASN A 116 -4.14 19.25 -10.87
C ASN A 116 -5.30 18.32 -11.25
N PHE A 117 -6.34 18.26 -10.41
CA PHE A 117 -7.55 17.47 -10.71
C PHE A 117 -8.24 17.93 -12.01
N VAL A 118 -8.40 19.26 -12.18
CA VAL A 118 -8.96 19.85 -13.42
C VAL A 118 -8.09 19.55 -14.64
N PHE A 119 -6.76 19.66 -14.53
CA PHE A 119 -5.85 19.32 -15.64
C PHE A 119 -5.90 17.84 -16.03
N ILE A 120 -5.98 16.93 -15.05
CA ILE A 120 -6.11 15.48 -15.31
C ILE A 120 -7.43 15.18 -16.02
N PHE A 121 -8.55 15.74 -15.55
CA PHE A 121 -9.85 15.57 -16.22
C PHE A 121 -9.86 16.13 -17.65
N PHE A 122 -9.26 17.31 -17.86
CA PHE A 122 -9.14 17.90 -19.19
C PHE A 122 -8.33 17.00 -20.14
N MET A 123 -7.20 16.43 -19.68
CA MET A 123 -6.40 15.50 -20.49
C MET A 123 -7.17 14.22 -20.84
N ILE A 124 -7.94 13.66 -19.91
CA ILE A 124 -8.81 12.50 -20.18
C ILE A 124 -9.83 12.84 -21.28
N ILE A 125 -10.50 14.00 -21.18
CA ILE A 125 -11.47 14.46 -22.19
C ILE A 125 -10.81 14.61 -23.57
N VAL A 126 -9.64 15.26 -23.65
CA VAL A 126 -8.89 15.44 -24.90
C VAL A 126 -8.49 14.10 -25.51
N ILE A 127 -8.04 13.13 -24.71
CA ILE A 127 -7.70 11.78 -25.18
C ILE A 127 -8.96 11.07 -25.70
N CYS A 128 -10.08 11.10 -24.98
CA CYS A 128 -11.34 10.49 -25.42
C CYS A 128 -11.87 11.10 -26.74
N VAL A 129 -11.84 12.43 -26.88
CA VAL A 129 -12.24 13.11 -28.13
C VAL A 129 -11.28 12.76 -29.27
N GLY A 130 -9.97 12.75 -29.02
CA GLY A 130 -8.96 12.38 -30.02
C GLY A 130 -9.13 10.93 -30.52
N LEU A 131 -9.33 9.98 -29.62
CA LEU A 131 -9.60 8.58 -29.97
C LEU A 131 -10.92 8.43 -30.74
N SER A 132 -11.97 9.13 -30.32
CA SER A 132 -13.28 9.11 -31.01
C SER A 132 -13.18 9.69 -32.43
N TYR A 133 -12.40 10.76 -32.63
CA TYR A 133 -12.14 11.35 -33.94
C TYR A 133 -11.33 10.43 -34.84
N LEU A 134 -10.28 9.79 -34.31
CA LEU A 134 -9.48 8.80 -35.04
C LEU A 134 -10.33 7.59 -35.45
N TYR A 135 -11.16 7.08 -34.54
CA TYR A 135 -12.12 6.01 -34.80
C TYR A 135 -13.11 6.41 -35.91
N TYR A 136 -13.74 7.59 -35.81
CA TYR A 136 -14.65 8.09 -36.84
C TYR A 136 -13.96 8.22 -38.21
N ARG A 137 -12.73 8.74 -38.26
CA ARG A 137 -11.95 8.87 -39.50
C ARG A 137 -11.59 7.50 -40.09
N TYR A 138 -11.28 6.52 -39.25
CA TYR A 138 -11.01 5.14 -39.67
C TYR A 138 -12.28 4.44 -40.20
N ALA A 139 -13.39 4.52 -39.47
CA ALA A 139 -14.69 3.98 -39.88
C ALA A 139 -15.16 4.59 -41.20
N LYS A 140 -15.04 5.92 -41.37
CA LYS A 140 -15.38 6.61 -42.62
C LYS A 140 -14.56 6.10 -43.82
N LYS A 141 -13.25 5.87 -43.63
CA LYS A 141 -12.38 5.28 -44.68
C LYS A 141 -12.83 3.87 -45.07
N GLN A 142 -13.11 3.01 -44.08
CA GLN A 142 -13.60 1.65 -44.31
C GLN A 142 -14.95 1.65 -45.06
N LEU A 143 -15.88 2.54 -44.69
CA LEU A 143 -17.16 2.69 -45.38
C LEU A 143 -16.99 3.14 -46.83
N THR A 144 -16.12 4.11 -47.12
CA THR A 144 -15.85 4.52 -48.51
C THR A 144 -15.23 3.42 -49.37
N ALA A 145 -14.29 2.64 -48.81
CA ALA A 145 -13.67 1.52 -49.52
C ALA A 145 -14.70 0.40 -49.79
N GLY A 146 -15.51 0.05 -48.79
CA GLY A 146 -16.57 -0.96 -48.93
C GLY A 146 -17.68 -0.55 -49.91
N MET A 147 -18.05 0.74 -49.96
CA MET A 147 -19.00 1.26 -50.96
C MET A 147 -18.43 1.15 -52.38
N GLN A 148 -17.17 1.52 -52.61
CA GLN A 148 -16.54 1.39 -53.92
C GLN A 148 -16.51 -0.07 -54.40
N GLN A 149 -16.17 -1.02 -53.52
CA GLN A 149 -16.19 -2.45 -53.83
C GLN A 149 -17.59 -2.96 -54.19
N ARG A 150 -18.64 -2.54 -53.46
CA ARG A 150 -20.03 -2.92 -53.77
C ARG A 150 -20.49 -2.38 -55.11
N VAL A 151 -20.26 -1.09 -55.38
CA VAL A 151 -20.63 -0.46 -56.65
C VAL A 151 -19.89 -1.10 -57.83
N GLN A 152 -18.59 -1.41 -57.69
CA GLN A 152 -17.85 -2.12 -58.74
C GLN A 152 -18.42 -3.53 -59.00
N HIS A 153 -18.84 -4.25 -57.96
CA HIS A 153 -19.44 -5.57 -58.10
C HIS A 153 -20.83 -5.51 -58.77
N GLU A 154 -21.69 -4.57 -58.38
CA GLU A 154 -23.01 -4.34 -59.01
C GLU A 154 -22.87 -3.95 -60.49
N VAL A 155 -21.92 -3.06 -60.82
CA VAL A 155 -21.65 -2.64 -62.20
C VAL A 155 -21.08 -3.79 -63.04
N GLN A 156 -20.18 -4.62 -62.48
CA GLN A 156 -19.68 -5.82 -63.17
C GLN A 156 -20.80 -6.84 -63.45
N GLN A 157 -21.72 -7.05 -62.50
CA GLN A 157 -22.87 -7.93 -62.71
C GLN A 157 -23.80 -7.40 -63.82
N GLN A 158 -24.07 -6.10 -63.87
CA GLN A 158 -24.85 -5.50 -64.96
C GLN A 158 -24.14 -5.64 -66.31
N LEU A 159 -22.85 -5.33 -66.40
CA LEU A 159 -22.05 -5.49 -67.63
C LEU A 159 -22.02 -6.94 -68.13
N GLN A 160 -21.92 -7.93 -67.23
CA GLN A 160 -22.01 -9.35 -67.60
C GLN A 160 -23.40 -9.74 -68.13
N LEU A 161 -24.46 -9.16 -67.58
CA LEU A 161 -25.83 -9.36 -68.09
C LEU A 161 -26.00 -8.73 -69.48
N TYR A 162 -25.50 -7.51 -69.69
CA TYR A 162 -25.52 -6.86 -71.01
C TYR A 162 -24.72 -7.64 -72.05
N HIS A 163 -23.49 -8.07 -71.75
CA HIS A 163 -22.71 -8.91 -72.66
C HIS A 163 -23.42 -10.21 -73.02
N ARG A 164 -24.05 -10.91 -72.06
CA ARG A 164 -24.87 -12.10 -72.36
C ARG A 164 -26.07 -11.82 -73.25
N MET A 165 -26.70 -10.64 -73.13
CA MET A 165 -27.82 -10.25 -74.00
C MET A 165 -27.34 -9.87 -75.41
N GLU A 166 -26.13 -9.36 -75.54
CA GLU A 166 -25.51 -8.98 -76.83
C GLU A 166 -24.94 -10.19 -77.59
N GLU A 167 -24.45 -11.22 -76.87
CA GLU A 167 -24.00 -12.50 -77.44
C GLU A 167 -25.14 -13.44 -77.87
N ALA A 168 -26.41 -13.09 -77.60
CA ALA A 168 -27.57 -13.87 -78.02
C ALA A 168 -28.11 -13.36 -79.38
N PRO A 169 -27.89 -14.07 -80.50
CA PRO A 169 -28.35 -13.62 -81.82
C PRO A 169 -29.86 -13.87 -81.98
N GLY A 170 -30.68 -12.93 -81.52
CA GLY A 170 -32.14 -13.09 -81.58
C GLY A 170 -32.90 -11.82 -81.21
N LYS A 171 -33.17 -10.97 -82.21
CA LYS A 171 -33.97 -9.74 -82.11
C LYS A 171 -35.43 -10.06 -81.72
N PRO A 172 -36.00 -9.47 -80.65
CA PRO A 172 -37.44 -9.36 -80.48
C PRO A 172 -37.96 -7.97 -80.90
N THR A 173 -39.19 -7.93 -81.37
CA THR A 173 -39.84 -6.75 -81.94
C THR A 173 -40.31 -5.74 -80.89
N ILE A 174 -40.36 -4.46 -81.28
CA ILE A 174 -41.02 -3.38 -80.53
C ILE A 174 -42.54 -3.70 -80.46
N PRO A 175 -43.18 -3.72 -79.27
CA PRO A 175 -44.61 -3.94 -79.18
C PRO A 175 -45.40 -2.69 -79.62
N GLU A 176 -46.41 -2.93 -80.45
CA GLU A 176 -47.26 -1.91 -81.06
C GLU A 176 -48.26 -1.32 -80.04
N ARG A 177 -48.47 0.01 -80.07
CA ARG A 177 -49.49 0.67 -79.23
C ARG A 177 -50.85 0.63 -79.93
N SER A 178 -51.80 -0.11 -79.37
CA SER A 178 -53.21 -0.02 -79.76
C SER A 178 -53.79 1.37 -79.42
N PRO A 179 -54.61 1.98 -80.30
CA PRO A 179 -55.31 3.22 -80.00
C PRO A 179 -56.50 2.98 -79.06
N LEU A 180 -56.78 3.97 -78.21
CA LEU A 180 -58.01 4.03 -77.42
C LEU A 180 -59.16 4.54 -78.29
N VAL A 181 -60.33 3.93 -78.13
CA VAL A 181 -61.65 4.43 -78.55
C VAL A 181 -62.48 4.63 -77.28
#